data_AF-A0A7C9QS85-F1
#
_entry.id   AF-A0A7C9QS85-F1
#
_cell.length_a   1.000
_cell.length_b   1.000
_cell.length_c   1.000
_cell.angle_alpha   90.00
_cell.angle_beta   90.00
_cell.angle_gamma   90.00
#
_symmetry.space_group_name_H-M   'P 1'
#
loop_
_entity.id
_entity.type
_entity.pdbx_description
1 polymer ?
#
loop_
_entity_poly.entity_id
_entity_poly.type
_entity_poly.pdbx_seq_one_letter_code
_entity_poly.pdbx_strand_id
1 'polypeptide(L)'
;MLNVFSENVPFVFRPAPLTPGEVSLLLAARPRPVARHQLTRDQLRVAEELVRLGYLSKTAEERKRRDRMFRLTRRGLDWLYDNGLFDGPRFVEQPHDP
;
A
#
# COMPACT_ATOMS: atom_id res chain seq x y z
N MET A 1 18.32 28.89 -7.58
CA MET A 1 17.08 28.28 -8.08
C MET A 1 17.08 26.82 -7.68
N LEU A 2 16.26 26.43 -6.71
CA LEU A 2 16.00 25.03 -6.38
C LEU A 2 14.50 24.82 -6.51
N ASN A 3 14.11 24.19 -7.62
CA ASN A 3 12.74 23.76 -7.86
C ASN A 3 12.49 22.54 -6.98
N VAL A 4 12.06 22.78 -5.74
CA VAL A 4 11.53 21.73 -4.89
C VAL A 4 10.09 21.52 -5.34
N PHE A 5 9.87 20.50 -6.18
CA PHE A 5 8.53 19.94 -6.35
C PHE A 5 8.12 19.34 -5.02
N SER A 6 7.55 20.19 -4.16
CA SER A 6 6.80 19.76 -3.01
C SER A 6 5.55 19.10 -3.57
N GLU A 7 5.64 17.78 -3.84
CA GLU A 7 4.48 16.94 -4.05
C GLU A 7 3.64 17.06 -2.78
N ASN A 8 2.66 17.95 -2.86
CA ASN A 8 1.68 18.23 -1.85
C ASN A 8 0.73 17.02 -1.79
N VAL A 9 1.24 15.90 -1.31
CA VAL A 9 0.43 14.74 -0.97
C VAL A 9 -0.33 15.19 0.27
N PRO A 10 -1.65 15.41 0.20
CA PRO A 10 -2.41 15.77 1.38
C PRO A 10 -2.19 14.66 2.39
N PHE A 11 -1.53 15.00 3.50
CA PHE A 11 -1.39 14.10 4.62
C PHE A 11 -2.79 13.94 5.20
N VAL A 12 -3.56 12.99 4.68
CA VAL A 12 -4.88 12.67 5.19
C VAL A 12 -4.65 12.04 6.57
N PHE A 13 -4.71 12.89 7.59
CA PHE A 13 -4.61 12.49 8.97
C PHE A 13 -5.90 11.74 9.31
N ARG A 14 -5.83 10.41 9.38
CA ARG A 14 -6.95 9.60 9.86
C ARG A 14 -6.82 9.45 11.38
N PRO A 15 -7.76 9.97 12.18
CA PRO A 15 -7.72 9.83 13.64
C PRO A 15 -8.16 8.44 14.13
N ALA A 16 -8.70 7.58 13.24
CA ALA A 16 -9.21 6.26 13.58
C ALA A 16 -8.27 5.14 13.09
N PRO A 17 -8.14 4.04 13.86
CA PRO A 17 -7.40 2.85 13.42
C PRO A 17 -8.01 2.27 12.14
N LEU A 18 -7.18 1.56 11.36
CA LEU A 18 -7.66 0.83 10.19
C LEU A 18 -8.71 -0.21 10.60
N THR A 19 -9.77 -0.30 9.81
CA THR A 19 -10.83 -1.31 10.00
C THR A 19 -10.29 -2.72 9.69
N PRO A 20 -10.95 -3.78 10.20
CA PRO A 20 -10.55 -5.16 9.87
C PRO A 20 -10.50 -5.47 8.36
N GLY A 21 -11.39 -4.85 7.56
CA GLY A 21 -11.39 -4.99 6.11
C GLY A 21 -10.18 -4.31 5.44
N GLU A 22 -9.77 -3.17 5.96
CA GLU A 22 -8.56 -2.46 5.51
C GLU A 22 -7.30 -3.24 5.84
N VAL A 23 -7.18 -3.72 7.09
CA VAL A 23 -6.07 -4.56 7.52
C VAL A 23 -5.97 -5.84 6.69
N SER A 24 -7.10 -6.52 6.46
CA SER A 24 -7.14 -7.72 5.62
C SER A 24 -6.63 -7.45 4.21
N LEU A 25 -6.95 -6.29 3.64
CA LEU A 25 -6.51 -5.94 2.29
C LEU A 25 -5.01 -5.60 2.25
N LEU A 26 -4.47 -4.95 3.29
CA LEU A 26 -3.02 -4.72 3.41
C LEU A 26 -2.24 -6.04 3.52
N LEU A 27 -2.73 -6.98 4.33
CA LEU A 27 -2.15 -8.31 4.45
C LEU A 27 -2.21 -9.08 3.12
N ALA A 28 -3.31 -8.98 2.38
CA ALA A 28 -3.46 -9.60 1.07
C ALA A 28 -2.50 -9.01 0.01
N ALA A 29 -2.24 -7.70 0.07
CA ALA A 29 -1.33 -6.99 -0.84
C ALA A 29 0.16 -7.11 -0.46
N ARG A 30 0.48 -7.68 0.71
CA ARG A 30 1.85 -7.85 1.20
C ARG A 30 2.70 -8.80 0.33
N PRO A 31 2.29 -10.05 0.06
CA PRO A 31 3.12 -10.97 -0.72
C PRO A 31 3.16 -10.66 -2.22
N ARG A 32 2.09 -10.06 -2.75
CA ARG A 32 1.97 -9.73 -4.18
C ARG A 32 0.92 -8.64 -4.38
N PRO A 33 1.01 -7.84 -5.46
CA PRO A 33 -0.05 -6.89 -5.80
C PRO A 33 -1.39 -7.59 -6.00
N VAL A 34 -2.47 -6.97 -5.56
CA VAL A 34 -3.84 -7.49 -5.69
C VAL A 34 -4.47 -6.92 -6.94
N ALA A 35 -4.98 -7.78 -7.82
CA ALA A 35 -5.59 -7.34 -9.07
C ALA A 35 -7.01 -6.83 -8.83
N ARG A 36 -7.43 -5.77 -9.51
CA ARG A 36 -8.77 -5.17 -9.33
C ARG A 36 -9.89 -6.19 -9.53
N HIS A 37 -9.76 -7.10 -10.50
CA HIS A 37 -10.77 -8.12 -10.77
C HIS A 37 -10.92 -9.18 -9.66
N GLN A 38 -9.96 -9.26 -8.74
CA GLN A 38 -10.01 -10.18 -7.59
C GLN A 38 -10.78 -9.58 -6.41
N LEU A 39 -11.16 -8.30 -6.49
CA LEU A 39 -11.82 -7.56 -5.42
C LEU A 39 -13.32 -7.43 -5.68
N THR A 40 -14.12 -7.60 -4.64
CA THR A 40 -15.53 -7.19 -4.67
C THR A 40 -15.66 -5.68 -4.76
N ARG A 41 -16.86 -5.16 -5.04
CA ARG A 41 -17.12 -3.72 -5.11
C ARG A 41 -16.77 -3.00 -3.81
N ASP A 42 -17.03 -3.62 -2.66
CA ASP A 42 -16.72 -3.03 -1.35
C ASP A 42 -15.23 -3.10 -1.02
N GLN A 43 -14.57 -4.22 -1.33
CA GLN A 43 -13.12 -4.32 -1.21
C GLN A 43 -12.39 -3.33 -2.13
N LEU A 44 -12.94 -3.05 -3.31
CA LEU A 44 -12.40 -2.05 -4.22
C LEU A 44 -12.48 -0.65 -3.61
N ARG A 45 -13.61 -0.28 -2.98
CA ARG A 45 -13.73 0.99 -2.26
C ARG A 45 -12.69 1.11 -1.15
N VAL A 46 -12.51 0.03 -0.38
CA VAL A 46 -11.48 -0.04 0.66
C VAL A 46 -10.07 0.10 0.07
N ALA A 47 -9.79 -0.55 -1.06
CA ALA A 47 -8.52 -0.44 -1.77
C ALA A 47 -8.22 1.00 -2.20
N GLU A 48 -9.23 1.69 -2.76
CA GLU A 48 -9.08 3.08 -3.18
C GLU A 48 -8.88 4.03 -2.01
N GLU A 49 -9.51 3.77 -0.87
CA GLU A 49 -9.30 4.56 0.34
C GLU A 49 -7.90 4.34 0.91
N LEU A 50 -7.41 3.10 0.95
CA LEU A 50 -6.03 2.81 1.34
C LEU A 50 -4.99 3.42 0.38
N VAL A 51 -5.34 3.59 -0.89
CA VAL A 51 -4.51 4.35 -1.84
C VAL A 51 -4.48 5.83 -1.49
N ARG A 52 -5.63 6.44 -1.16
CA ARG A 52 -5.69 7.84 -0.73
C ARG A 52 -4.91 8.09 0.56
N LEU A 53 -4.93 7.13 1.48
CA LEU A 53 -4.19 7.18 2.73
C LEU A 53 -2.69 6.86 2.56
N GLY A 54 -2.26 6.44 1.37
CA GLY A 54 -0.86 6.14 1.05
C GLY A 54 -0.37 4.78 1.54
N TYR A 55 -1.25 3.89 2.00
CA TYR A 55 -0.91 2.52 2.40
C TYR A 55 -0.82 1.56 1.21
N LEU A 56 -1.56 1.83 0.14
CA LEU A 56 -1.48 1.13 -1.14
C LEU A 56 -1.11 2.09 -2.28
N SER A 57 -0.55 1.57 -3.36
CA SER A 57 -0.34 2.29 -4.61
C SER A 57 -1.00 1.55 -5.77
N LYS A 58 -1.51 2.31 -6.75
CA LYS A 58 -2.04 1.74 -7.99
C LYS A 58 -0.87 1.48 -8.93
N THR A 59 -0.67 0.23 -9.34
CA THR A 59 0.30 -0.15 -10.38
C THR A 59 -0.42 -0.79 -11.56
N ALA A 60 0.10 -0.56 -12.76
CA ALA A 60 -0.40 -1.20 -13.98
C ALA A 60 0.51 -2.38 -14.30
N GLU A 61 0.12 -3.59 -13.92
CA GLU A 61 0.94 -4.77 -14.19
C GLU A 61 0.07 -5.94 -14.65
N GLU A 62 -0.17 -5.98 -15.96
CA GLU A 62 -0.24 -7.25 -16.70
C GLU A 62 -0.16 -6.90 -18.17
N ARG A 63 0.96 -7.24 -18.83
CA ARG A 63 1.20 -6.99 -20.26
C ARG A 63 0.08 -7.49 -21.18
N LYS A 64 -0.82 -8.35 -20.69
CA LYS A 64 -1.95 -8.92 -21.44
C LYS A 64 -3.33 -8.36 -21.11
N ARG A 65 -3.54 -7.67 -19.98
CA ARG A 65 -4.90 -7.30 -19.54
C ARG A 65 -5.12 -5.85 -19.12
N ARG A 66 -4.07 -5.00 -19.06
CA ARG A 66 -4.18 -3.62 -18.50
C ARG A 66 -4.94 -3.60 -17.18
N ASP A 67 -4.81 -4.65 -16.37
CA ASP A 67 -5.54 -4.69 -15.13
C ASP A 67 -4.85 -3.80 -14.09
N ARG A 68 -5.66 -3.05 -13.35
CA ARG A 68 -5.14 -2.17 -12.31
C ARG A 68 -4.89 -3.02 -11.08
N MET A 69 -3.67 -3.00 -10.57
CA MET A 69 -3.30 -3.71 -9.35
C MET A 69 -3.06 -2.73 -8.21
N PHE A 70 -3.20 -3.23 -7.00
CA PHE A 70 -2.92 -2.53 -5.77
C PHE A 70 -1.70 -3.17 -5.09
N ARG A 71 -0.62 -2.41 -4.95
CA ARG A 71 0.62 -2.85 -4.30
C ARG A 71 0.75 -2.19 -2.94
N LEU A 72 1.25 -2.95 -1.95
CA LEU A 72 1.59 -2.41 -0.63
C LEU A 72 2.73 -1.39 -0.72
N THR A 73 2.58 -0.23 -0.07
CA THR A 73 3.64 0.79 0.01
C THR A 73 4.53 0.56 1.24
N ARG A 74 5.66 1.27 1.31
CA ARG A 74 6.52 1.29 2.52
C ARG A 74 5.72 1.73 3.76
N ARG A 75 4.90 2.77 3.64
CA ARG A 75 4.00 3.22 4.72
C ARG A 75 3.00 2.14 5.16
N GLY A 76 2.41 1.41 4.21
CA GLY A 76 1.53 0.26 4.49
C GLY A 76 2.24 -0.84 5.25
N LEU A 77 3.48 -1.13 4.85
CA LEU A 77 4.30 -2.13 5.49
C LEU A 77 4.73 -1.72 6.91
N ASP A 78 5.22 -0.49 7.08
CA ASP A 78 5.63 0.05 8.38
C ASP A 78 4.46 0.02 9.38
N TRP A 79 3.25 0.41 8.93
CA TRP A 79 2.06 0.34 9.77
C TRP A 79 1.75 -1.10 10.23
N LEU A 80 1.90 -2.12 9.37
CA LEU A 80 1.70 -3.52 9.76
C LEU A 80 2.73 -3.96 10.81
N TYR A 81 3.98 -3.51 10.71
CA TYR A 81 5.02 -3.77 11.70
C TYR A 81 4.73 -3.10 13.04
N ASP A 82 4.39 -1.82 13.02
CA ASP A 82 4.15 -1.03 14.24
C ASP A 82 2.95 -1.55 15.04
N ASN A 83 2.01 -2.23 14.37
CA ASN A 83 0.84 -2.85 15.00
C ASN A 83 1.04 -4.34 15.31
N GLY A 84 2.24 -4.91 15.11
CA GLY A 84 2.52 -6.33 15.37
C GLY A 84 1.73 -7.30 14.49
N LEU A 85 1.21 -6.83 13.36
CA LEU A 85 0.42 -7.62 12.40
C LEU A 85 1.31 -8.31 11.37
N PHE A 86 2.61 -8.02 11.40
CA PHE A 86 3.61 -8.68 10.58
C PHE A 86 4.95 -8.77 11.30
N ASP A 87 5.51 -9.98 11.33
CA ASP A 87 6.80 -10.30 11.96
C ASP A 87 7.76 -10.94 10.94
N GLY A 88 7.62 -10.59 9.66
CA GLY A 88 8.61 -10.98 8.66
C GLY A 88 9.87 -10.11 8.76
N PRO A 89 10.94 -10.43 8.02
CA PRO A 89 12.12 -9.59 8.03
C PRO A 89 11.71 -8.19 7.61
N ARG A 90 11.85 -7.20 8.52
CA ARG A 90 11.87 -5.79 8.11
C ARG A 90 12.83 -5.79 6.93
N PHE A 91 12.44 -5.25 5.78
CA PHE A 91 13.38 -5.13 4.67
C PHE A 91 14.52 -4.24 5.18
N VAL A 92 15.51 -4.87 5.80
CA VAL A 92 16.81 -4.30 6.04
C VAL A 92 17.29 -4.14 4.62
N GLU A 93 17.33 -2.89 4.14
CA GLU A 93 18.16 -2.55 3.00
C GLU A 93 19.51 -3.19 3.31
N GLN A 94 19.82 -4.32 2.66
CA GLN A 94 21.12 -4.95 2.85
C GLN A 94 22.13 -3.86 2.50
N PRO A 95 23.07 -3.52 3.41
CA PRO A 95 24.16 -2.65 3.03
C PRO A 95 24.82 -3.35 1.85
N HIS A 96 24.74 -2.70 0.69
CA HIS A 96 25.48 -3.10 -0.48
C HIS A 96 26.94 -2.79 -0.12
N ASP A 97 27.63 -3.78 0.44
CA ASP A 97 29.07 -3.67 0.69
C ASP A 97 29.77 -3.46 -0.68
N PRO A 98 30.71 -2.52 -0.77
CA PRO A 98 31.32 -2.04 -2.02
C PRO A 98 32.22 -3.06 -2.73
#